data_AF-N8U9S0-F1
#
_entry.id   AF-N8U9S0-F1
#
_cell.length_a   1.000
_cell.length_b   1.000
_cell.length_c   1.000
_cell.angle_alpha   90.00
_cell.angle_beta   90.00
_cell.angle_gamma   90.00
#
_symmetry.space_group_name_H-M   'P 1'
#
loop_
_entity.id
_entity.type
_entity.pdbx_description
1 polymer ?
#
loop_
_entity_poly.entity_id
_entity_poly.type
_entity_poly.pdbx_seq_one_letter_code
_entity_poly.pdbx_strand_id
1 'polypeptide(L)'
;MIYDVPSVDHSIIYPPAHQLIIPYREMPRLPSTPTIDVSKFSEKLTTRASYRSSSQCAKFVRIALQSAGANIVQHPVAASDWGRTLQQIGYQKITPEFNNPQPGDIYIIHRTKKHRYGHIAGFTGSQWVSDFKQTSYDVYKDPNVTYSYYRLAPQYPQA
;
A
#
# COMPACT_ATOMS: atom_id res chain seq x y z
N MET A 1 -47.50 -12.75 31.07
CA MET A 1 -48.20 -12.19 29.89
C MET A 1 -47.66 -12.90 28.68
N ILE A 2 -48.35 -13.95 28.25
CA ILE A 2 -47.97 -14.79 27.11
C ILE A 2 -48.71 -14.17 25.93
N TYR A 3 -47.99 -13.48 25.06
CA TYR A 3 -48.58 -12.88 23.87
C TYR A 3 -48.52 -13.91 22.74
N ASP A 4 -49.71 -14.26 22.24
CA ASP A 4 -49.95 -15.04 21.03
C ASP A 4 -49.22 -14.45 19.81
N VAL A 5 -48.72 -15.36 18.96
CA VAL A 5 -48.08 -15.07 17.67
C VAL A 5 -49.16 -15.03 16.58
N PRO A 6 -49.32 -13.94 15.82
CA PRO A 6 -50.06 -13.97 14.58
C PRO A 6 -49.14 -14.31 13.40
N SER A 7 -49.58 -15.29 12.61
CA SER A 7 -49.02 -15.75 11.34
C SER A 7 -48.74 -14.62 10.34
N VAL A 8 -47.56 -14.64 9.72
CA VAL A 8 -47.23 -13.80 8.57
C VAL A 8 -47.77 -14.46 7.30
N ASP A 9 -48.84 -13.88 6.77
CA ASP A 9 -49.39 -14.20 5.47
C ASP A 9 -48.39 -13.86 4.34
N HIS A 10 -48.25 -14.80 3.42
CA HIS A 10 -47.31 -14.78 2.30
C HIS A 10 -47.95 -14.06 1.11
N SER A 11 -47.66 -12.77 0.95
CA SER A 11 -47.89 -12.09 -0.34
C SER A 11 -47.04 -10.83 -0.48
N ILE A 12 -45.72 -10.99 -0.63
CA ILE A 12 -44.92 -9.96 -1.29
C ILE A 12 -44.72 -10.39 -2.73
N ILE A 13 -45.55 -9.78 -3.58
CA ILE A 13 -45.47 -9.81 -5.03
C ILE A 13 -44.10 -9.23 -5.43
N TYR A 14 -43.24 -10.06 -6.03
CA TYR A 14 -42.04 -9.58 -6.72
C TYR A 14 -42.46 -8.84 -8.00
N PRO A 15 -42.14 -7.55 -8.18
CA PRO A 15 -42.25 -6.94 -9.50
C PRO A 15 -41.13 -7.47 -10.42
N PRO A 16 -41.42 -7.68 -11.72
CA PRO A 16 -40.41 -8.13 -12.69
C PRO A 16 -39.36 -7.04 -12.95
N ALA A 17 -38.14 -7.50 -13.23
CA ALA A 17 -36.98 -6.67 -13.54
C ALA A 17 -37.23 -5.83 -14.82
N HIS A 18 -37.60 -4.58 -14.65
CA HIS A 18 -37.52 -3.58 -15.72
C HIS A 18 -36.20 -2.84 -15.60
N GLN A 19 -35.34 -3.03 -16.60
CA GLN A 19 -34.10 -2.31 -16.84
C GLN A 19 -34.29 -0.80 -16.69
N LEU A 20 -33.77 -0.23 -15.61
CA LEU A 20 -33.46 1.19 -15.54
C LEU A 20 -32.16 1.41 -16.31
N ILE A 21 -32.26 1.73 -17.60
CA ILE A 21 -31.15 2.30 -18.36
C ILE A 21 -31.00 3.73 -17.83
N ILE A 22 -30.20 3.89 -16.78
CA ILE A 22 -29.75 5.23 -16.36
C ILE A 22 -28.71 5.64 -17.41
N PRO A 23 -28.96 6.71 -18.21
CA PRO A 23 -27.95 7.19 -19.12
C PRO A 23 -26.78 7.70 -18.28
N TYR A 24 -25.63 7.07 -18.49
CA TYR A 24 -24.29 7.34 -17.95
C TYR A 24 -23.75 8.74 -18.35
N ARG A 25 -24.61 9.75 -18.43
CA ARG A 25 -24.19 11.15 -18.60
C ARG A 25 -23.92 11.74 -17.23
N GLU A 26 -22.62 11.88 -16.97
CA GLU A 26 -22.01 12.86 -16.06
C GLU A 26 -22.21 12.57 -14.57
N MET A 27 -21.71 11.41 -14.11
CA MET A 27 -21.19 11.38 -12.75
C MET A 27 -19.94 12.27 -12.67
N PRO A 28 -19.82 13.20 -11.70
CA PRO A 28 -18.61 13.98 -11.52
C PRO A 28 -17.45 13.01 -11.36
N ARG A 29 -16.49 13.02 -12.29
CA ARG A 29 -15.25 12.27 -12.12
C ARG A 29 -14.61 12.79 -10.85
N LEU A 30 -14.65 11.99 -9.77
CA LEU A 30 -13.86 12.24 -8.57
C LEU A 30 -12.43 12.54 -9.03
N PRO A 31 -11.78 13.59 -8.50
CA PRO A 31 -10.45 13.96 -8.94
C PRO A 31 -9.56 12.73 -8.85
N SER A 32 -9.00 12.31 -9.99
CA SER A 32 -8.06 11.22 -10.06
C SER A 32 -6.89 11.59 -9.17
N THR A 33 -6.88 11.10 -7.92
CA THR A 33 -5.70 11.18 -7.08
C THR A 33 -4.56 10.62 -7.93
N PRO A 34 -3.43 11.34 -8.11
CA PRO A 34 -2.32 10.81 -8.89
C PRO A 34 -1.93 9.47 -8.28
N THR A 35 -2.28 8.39 -8.98
CA THR A 35 -2.10 7.02 -8.51
C THR A 35 -0.64 6.67 -8.74
N ILE A 36 0.03 6.19 -7.69
CA ILE A 36 1.39 5.69 -7.82
C ILE A 36 1.37 4.47 -8.76
N ASP A 37 2.14 4.54 -9.84
CA ASP A 37 2.31 3.44 -10.79
C ASP A 37 3.21 2.35 -10.18
N VAL A 38 2.55 1.30 -9.65
CA VAL A 38 3.21 0.18 -8.96
C VAL A 38 4.22 -0.54 -9.86
N SER A 39 3.96 -0.63 -11.16
CA SER A 39 4.87 -1.26 -12.12
C SER A 39 6.15 -0.45 -12.25
N LYS A 40 6.04 0.88 -12.46
CA LYS A 40 7.22 1.77 -12.51
C LYS A 40 7.98 1.80 -11.19
N PHE A 41 7.28 1.79 -10.06
CA PHE A 41 7.90 1.71 -8.75
C PHE A 41 8.76 0.45 -8.61
N SER A 42 8.19 -0.71 -8.93
CA SER A 42 8.83 -2.02 -8.84
C SER A 42 10.02 -2.15 -9.81
N GLU A 43 9.86 -1.66 -11.04
CA GLU A 43 10.92 -1.62 -12.04
C GLU A 43 12.07 -0.72 -11.58
N LYS A 44 11.77 0.48 -11.05
CA LYS A 44 12.81 1.40 -10.59
C LYS A 44 13.58 0.85 -9.40
N LEU A 45 12.90 0.24 -8.43
CA LEU A 45 13.57 -0.46 -7.33
C LEU A 45 14.53 -1.53 -7.86
N THR A 46 14.05 -2.38 -8.76
CA THR A 46 14.82 -3.53 -9.28
C THR A 46 16.05 -3.09 -10.08
N THR A 47 15.88 -2.12 -10.97
CA THR A 47 16.96 -1.62 -11.85
C THR A 47 18.04 -0.86 -11.10
N ARG A 48 17.69 -0.22 -9.98
CA ARG A 48 18.64 0.55 -9.18
C ARG A 48 19.30 -0.26 -8.08
N ALA A 49 18.71 -1.39 -7.68
CA ALA A 49 19.18 -2.20 -6.57
C ALA A 49 20.62 -2.70 -6.79
N SER A 50 21.45 -2.52 -5.77
CA SER A 50 22.78 -3.11 -5.69
C SER A 50 22.73 -4.56 -5.20
N TYR A 51 23.85 -5.28 -5.29
CA TYR A 51 23.96 -6.64 -4.75
C TYR A 51 23.93 -6.70 -3.22
N ARG A 52 24.44 -5.65 -2.55
CA ARG A 52 24.44 -5.49 -1.09
C ARG A 52 23.97 -4.09 -0.71
N SER A 53 23.59 -3.91 0.55
CA SER A 53 23.18 -2.60 1.05
C SER A 53 24.30 -1.57 0.89
N SER A 54 23.89 -0.39 0.42
CA SER A 54 24.69 0.82 0.28
C SER A 54 24.32 1.87 1.34
N SER A 55 23.51 1.49 2.35
CA SER A 55 22.94 2.38 3.38
C SER A 55 22.13 3.55 2.81
N GLN A 56 21.54 3.40 1.62
CA GLN A 56 20.77 4.44 0.93
C GLN A 56 19.31 4.04 0.68
N CYS A 57 18.76 3.10 1.47
CA CYS A 57 17.41 2.56 1.29
C CYS A 57 16.33 3.64 1.14
N ALA A 58 16.29 4.63 2.04
CA ALA A 58 15.35 5.75 1.99
C ALA A 58 15.46 6.57 0.68
N LYS A 59 16.68 6.82 0.21
CA LYS A 59 16.93 7.55 -1.04
C LYS A 59 16.47 6.75 -2.26
N PHE A 60 16.69 5.44 -2.27
CA PHE A 60 16.34 4.60 -3.42
C PHE A 60 14.82 4.40 -3.52
N VAL A 61 14.17 4.13 -2.39
CA VAL A 61 12.70 4.06 -2.33
C VAL A 61 12.07 5.39 -2.71
N ARG A 62 12.61 6.54 -2.27
CA ARG A 62 12.17 7.87 -2.73
C ARG A 62 12.21 8.00 -4.25
N ILE A 63 13.35 7.68 -4.86
CA ILE A 63 13.54 7.82 -6.32
C ILE A 63 12.54 6.91 -7.06
N ALA A 64 12.33 5.69 -6.56
CA ALA A 64 11.33 4.78 -7.13
C ALA A 64 9.92 5.37 -7.03
N LEU A 65 9.51 5.87 -5.87
CA LEU A 65 8.21 6.52 -5.68
C LEU A 65 8.03 7.73 -6.61
N GLN A 66 9.03 8.61 -6.69
CA GLN A 66 8.98 9.78 -7.58
C GLN A 66 8.89 9.36 -9.06
N SER A 67 9.61 8.31 -9.47
CA SER A 67 9.52 7.79 -10.84
C SER A 67 8.16 7.15 -11.17
N ALA A 68 7.43 6.72 -10.14
CA ALA A 68 6.08 6.18 -10.23
C ALA A 68 4.99 7.26 -10.13
N GLY A 69 5.35 8.54 -10.08
CA GLY A 69 4.40 9.67 -10.07
C GLY A 69 4.12 10.24 -8.67
N ALA A 70 4.78 9.77 -7.61
CA ALA A 70 4.61 10.37 -6.29
C ALA A 70 5.20 11.79 -6.23
N ASN A 71 4.37 12.76 -5.84
CA ASN A 71 4.84 14.12 -5.57
C ASN A 71 5.41 14.22 -4.14
N ILE A 72 6.73 14.11 -4.01
CA ILE A 72 7.44 14.19 -2.74
C ILE A 72 8.28 15.46 -2.70
N VAL A 73 7.74 16.51 -2.07
CA VAL A 73 8.39 17.82 -1.92
C VAL A 73 9.36 17.84 -0.73
N GLN A 74 8.92 17.29 0.39
CA GLN A 74 9.74 17.13 1.60
C GLN A 74 9.75 15.66 2.00
N HIS A 75 10.89 15.19 2.49
CA HIS A 75 11.03 13.83 2.97
C HIS A 75 12.04 13.76 4.11
N PRO A 76 11.88 12.81 5.05
CA PRO A 76 12.89 12.58 6.07
C PRO A 76 14.15 11.94 5.49
N VAL A 77 15.26 12.07 6.21
CA VAL A 77 16.50 11.34 5.93
C VAL A 77 16.42 9.90 6.44
N ALA A 78 15.90 9.72 7.66
CA ALA A 78 15.79 8.42 8.30
C ALA A 78 14.63 7.60 7.69
N ALA A 79 14.91 6.35 7.30
CA ALA A 79 13.92 5.41 6.81
C ALA A 79 12.74 5.23 7.78
N SER A 80 13.03 5.18 9.08
CA SER A 80 12.05 5.03 10.16
C SER A 80 10.96 6.12 10.20
N ASP A 81 11.19 7.29 9.62
CA ASP A 81 10.28 8.44 9.67
C ASP A 81 9.39 8.57 8.41
N TRP A 82 9.55 7.68 7.42
CA TRP A 82 8.86 7.77 6.13
C TRP A 82 7.34 7.60 6.20
N GLY A 83 6.81 7.08 7.31
CA GLY A 83 5.39 6.74 7.43
C GLY A 83 4.44 7.88 7.08
N ARG A 84 4.71 9.11 7.56
CA ARG A 84 3.89 10.28 7.24
C ARG A 84 3.96 10.66 5.77
N THR A 85 5.15 10.59 5.17
CA THR A 85 5.37 10.87 3.74
C THR A 85 4.61 9.88 2.87
N LEU A 86 4.63 8.58 3.21
CA LEU A 86 3.88 7.55 2.50
C LEU A 86 2.37 7.82 2.56
N GLN A 87 1.86 8.20 3.74
CA GLN A 87 0.43 8.53 3.91
C GLN A 87 0.00 9.74 3.08
N GLN A 88 0.85 10.77 2.98
CA GLN A 88 0.58 11.96 2.17
C GLN A 88 0.50 11.66 0.66
N ILE A 89 1.15 10.60 0.19
CA ILE A 89 1.13 10.17 -1.22
C ILE A 89 0.16 9.00 -1.47
N GLY A 90 -0.77 8.75 -0.55
CA GLY A 90 -1.90 7.82 -0.76
C GLY A 90 -1.71 6.40 -0.21
N TYR A 91 -0.63 6.11 0.49
CA TYR A 91 -0.51 4.83 1.21
C TYR A 91 -1.34 4.83 2.49
N GLN A 92 -1.85 3.66 2.84
CA GLN A 92 -2.50 3.41 4.12
C GLN A 92 -1.62 2.50 4.96
N LYS A 93 -1.52 2.81 6.27
CA LYS A 93 -0.85 1.91 7.21
C LYS A 93 -1.77 0.73 7.47
N ILE A 94 -1.28 -0.48 7.28
CA ILE A 94 -2.01 -1.73 7.53
C ILE A 94 -1.25 -2.60 8.54
N THR A 95 -1.93 -3.63 9.05
CA THR A 95 -1.26 -4.69 9.80
C THR A 95 -0.24 -5.38 8.89
N PRO A 96 0.98 -5.67 9.37
CA PRO A 96 2.00 -6.31 8.55
C PRO A 96 1.52 -7.63 7.93
N GLU A 97 1.68 -7.77 6.62
CA GLU A 97 1.25 -8.95 5.84
C GLU A 97 2.44 -9.54 5.08
N PHE A 98 3.51 -9.91 5.80
CA PHE A 98 4.74 -10.40 5.16
C PHE A 98 4.60 -11.78 4.49
N ASN A 99 3.58 -12.56 4.85
CA ASN A 99 3.30 -13.88 4.26
C ASN A 99 2.53 -13.79 2.93
N ASN A 100 1.86 -12.66 2.68
CA ASN A 100 1.10 -12.41 1.46
C ASN A 100 1.28 -10.95 1.01
N PRO A 101 2.53 -10.54 0.69
CA PRO A 101 2.80 -9.18 0.24
C PRO A 101 2.26 -8.96 -1.17
N GLN A 102 1.77 -7.75 -1.44
CA GLN A 102 1.28 -7.34 -2.74
C GLN A 102 2.28 -6.41 -3.43
N PRO A 103 2.39 -6.43 -4.77
CA PRO A 103 3.22 -5.49 -5.49
C PRO A 103 2.93 -4.04 -5.06
N GLY A 104 3.98 -3.28 -4.77
CA GLY A 104 3.87 -1.89 -4.32
C GLY A 104 3.76 -1.70 -2.82
N ASP A 105 3.61 -2.78 -2.03
CA ASP A 105 3.66 -2.72 -0.58
C ASP A 105 5.01 -2.19 -0.10
N ILE A 106 5.00 -1.47 1.01
CA ILE A 106 6.20 -0.91 1.64
C ILE A 106 6.20 -1.27 3.12
N TYR A 107 7.33 -1.78 3.61
CA TYR A 107 7.55 -1.87 5.05
C TYR A 107 8.68 -0.94 5.50
N ILE A 108 8.58 -0.54 6.76
CA ILE A 108 9.57 0.25 7.48
C ILE A 108 9.98 -0.54 8.73
N ILE A 109 11.29 -0.69 8.95
CA ILE A 109 11.85 -1.11 10.25
C ILE A 109 12.17 0.15 11.04
N HIS A 110 11.63 0.24 12.26
CA HIS A 110 11.89 1.38 13.14
C HIS A 110 13.32 1.37 13.67
N ARG A 111 13.79 2.55 14.08
CA ARG A 111 15.13 2.72 14.62
C ARG A 111 15.35 1.85 15.86
N THR A 112 16.55 1.29 15.96
CA THR A 112 17.04 0.65 17.19
C THR A 112 18.35 1.31 17.62
N LYS A 113 18.90 0.90 18.77
CA LYS A 113 20.24 1.34 19.21
C LYS A 113 21.32 1.04 18.15
N LYS A 114 21.21 -0.10 17.46
CA LYS A 114 22.14 -0.54 16.41
C LYS A 114 21.81 0.08 15.05
N HIS A 115 20.53 0.28 14.74
CA HIS A 115 20.05 0.75 13.45
C HIS A 115 19.37 2.12 13.57
N ARG A 116 20.16 3.18 13.72
CA ARG A 116 19.65 4.51 14.11
C ARG A 116 18.70 5.16 13.08
N TYR A 117 18.85 4.83 11.80
CA TYR A 117 18.00 5.37 10.74
C TYR A 117 16.78 4.49 10.42
N GLY A 118 16.78 3.23 10.88
CA GLY A 118 15.81 2.21 10.46
C GLY A 118 16.06 1.71 9.03
N HIS A 119 15.07 1.01 8.48
CA HIS A 119 15.08 0.47 7.13
C HIS A 119 13.76 0.71 6.41
N ILE A 120 13.77 0.79 5.08
CA ILE A 120 12.56 0.88 4.25
C ILE A 120 12.77 0.08 2.97
N ALA A 121 11.77 -0.69 2.56
CA ALA A 121 11.81 -1.47 1.33
C ALA A 121 10.40 -1.60 0.71
N GLY A 122 10.34 -1.75 -0.61
CA GLY A 122 9.12 -2.03 -1.36
C GLY A 122 9.09 -3.46 -1.91
N PHE A 123 7.90 -4.05 -2.02
CA PHE A 123 7.71 -5.36 -2.64
C PHE A 123 7.45 -5.21 -4.14
N THR A 124 8.24 -5.91 -4.95
CA THR A 124 8.15 -5.81 -6.43
C THR A 124 7.13 -6.76 -7.05
N GLY A 125 6.42 -7.55 -6.24
CA GLY A 125 5.63 -8.69 -6.67
C GLY A 125 6.37 -10.03 -6.63
N SER A 126 7.70 -10.00 -6.51
CA SER A 126 8.54 -11.20 -6.41
C SER A 126 9.47 -11.19 -5.20
N GLN A 127 9.96 -10.01 -4.79
CA GLN A 127 10.89 -9.89 -3.67
C GLN A 127 10.85 -8.50 -3.05
N TRP A 128 11.39 -8.39 -1.84
CA TRP A 128 11.60 -7.11 -1.18
C TRP A 128 12.86 -6.42 -1.71
N VAL A 129 12.73 -5.14 -2.05
CA VAL A 129 13.83 -4.34 -2.61
C VAL A 129 13.87 -2.96 -1.96
N SER A 130 15.06 -2.55 -1.57
CA SER A 130 15.35 -1.24 -1.01
C SER A 130 16.42 -0.54 -1.86
N ASP A 131 17.62 -0.35 -1.32
CA ASP A 131 18.82 -0.07 -2.09
C ASP A 131 19.54 -1.33 -2.59
N PHE A 132 19.06 -2.50 -2.18
CA PHE A 132 19.52 -3.81 -2.62
C PHE A 132 18.36 -4.81 -2.70
N LYS A 133 18.59 -5.92 -3.40
CA LYS A 133 17.66 -7.06 -3.46
C LYS A 133 17.76 -7.87 -2.17
N GLN A 134 16.65 -8.10 -1.50
CA GLN A 134 16.64 -8.75 -0.19
C GLN A 134 16.11 -10.18 -0.29
N THR A 135 16.70 -11.09 0.46
CA THR A 135 16.21 -12.47 0.57
C THR A 135 14.90 -12.57 1.36
N SER A 136 14.66 -11.64 2.31
CA SER A 136 13.42 -11.55 3.09
C SER A 136 13.20 -10.12 3.60
N TYR A 137 12.11 -9.88 4.32
CA TYR A 137 11.85 -8.61 5.01
C TYR A 137 12.73 -8.43 6.27
N ASP A 138 13.18 -9.53 6.88
CA ASP A 138 14.01 -9.55 8.09
C ASP A 138 15.50 -9.35 7.77
N VAL A 139 15.84 -8.12 7.36
CA VAL A 139 17.20 -7.76 6.95
C VAL A 139 18.17 -7.60 8.12
N TYR A 140 17.68 -7.37 9.33
CA TYR A 140 18.51 -7.18 10.53
C TYR A 140 18.69 -8.45 11.35
N LYS A 141 17.83 -9.47 11.17
CA LYS A 141 17.83 -10.72 11.95
C LYS A 141 17.84 -10.44 13.46
N ASP A 142 17.10 -9.40 13.86
CA ASP A 142 17.01 -8.92 15.23
C ASP A 142 15.54 -9.02 15.66
N PRO A 143 15.20 -9.86 16.65
CA PRO A 143 13.82 -10.08 17.06
C PRO A 143 13.21 -8.86 17.76
N ASN A 144 14.00 -7.85 18.14
CA ASN A 144 13.53 -6.67 18.86
C ASN A 144 13.14 -5.52 17.94
N VAL A 145 13.21 -5.72 16.63
CA VAL A 145 12.81 -4.70 15.67
C VAL A 145 11.29 -4.62 15.58
N THR A 146 10.78 -3.42 15.33
CA THR A 146 9.35 -3.20 15.10
C THR A 146 9.13 -2.70 13.68
N TYR A 147 7.96 -3.04 13.14
CA TYR A 147 7.61 -2.77 11.76
C TYR A 147 6.41 -1.83 11.65
N SER A 148 6.41 -1.00 10.61
CA SER A 148 5.20 -0.41 10.04
C SER A 148 5.06 -0.90 8.60
N TYR A 149 3.84 -1.15 8.16
CA TYR A 149 3.54 -1.71 6.85
C TYR A 149 2.50 -0.83 6.14
N TYR A 150 2.70 -0.62 4.84
CA TYR A 150 1.95 0.33 4.04
C TYR A 150 1.53 -0.30 2.72
N ARG A 151 0.26 -0.10 2.36
CA ARG A 151 -0.32 -0.54 1.08
C ARG A 151 -1.12 0.60 0.47
N LEU A 152 -1.11 0.71 -0.86
CA LEU A 152 -1.99 1.65 -1.57
C LEU A 152 -3.44 1.20 -1.40
N ALA A 153 -4.36 2.14 -1.24
CA ALA A 153 -5.78 1.80 -1.21
C ALA A 153 -6.18 1.04 -2.49
N PRO A 154 -7.09 0.05 -2.41
CA PRO A 154 -7.60 -0.65 -3.58
C PRO A 154 -8.08 0.38 -4.60
N GLN A 155 -7.51 0.33 -5.80
CA GLN A 155 -8.06 1.04 -6.94
C GLN A 155 -9.29 0.24 -7.35
N TYR A 156 -10.48 0.68 -6.96
CA TYR A 156 -11.71 0.09 -7.49
C TYR A 156 -11.65 0.24 -9.02
N PRO A 157 -11.81 -0.83 -9.80
CA PRO A 157 -11.87 -0.70 -11.24
C PRO A 157 -13.02 0.25 -11.58
N GLN A 158 -12.72 1.30 -12.37
CA GLN A 158 -13.78 2.05 -13.01
C GLN A 158 -14.51 1.06 -13.93
N ALA A 159 -15.74 0.72 -13.56
CA ALA A 159 -16.64 -0.07 -14.38
C ALA A 159 -17.06 0.72 -15.62
#